data_AF-A0A521LMU2-F1
#
_entry.id   AF-A0A521LMU2-F1
#
_cell.length_a   1.000
_cell.length_b   1.000
_cell.length_c   1.000
_cell.angle_alpha   90.00
_cell.angle_beta   90.00
_cell.angle_gamma   90.00
#
_symmetry.space_group_name_H-M   'P 1'
#
loop_
_entity.id
_entity.type
_entity.pdbx_description
1 polymer ?
#
loop_
_entity_poly.entity_id
_entity_poly.type
_entity_poly.pdbx_seq_one_letter_code
_entity_poly.pdbx_strand_id
1 'polypeptide(L)'
;MANRINRAIELLEADQAIYYDGPHTGHVLTYEQGLEDAHTWADYINVGMEHGAFDMTGLAEYMRGLVDGGPTASGHRTPAVIVEAPVNGIDGANVRFNAWQFRQILGRGVHGILLCQAENADAVREFVAACRFPHNKPGPHELGIGKLGIGTRGRGSEPTAAPVWGLDTVQYLNRCDPWPLNPVGELLLGV
;
A
#
# COMPACT_ATOMS: atom_id res chain seq x y z
N MET A 1 21.66 0.48 -6.85
CA MET A 1 20.92 0.40 -5.58
C MET A 1 19.55 0.97 -5.84
N ALA A 2 18.50 0.40 -5.23
CA ALA A 2 17.14 0.93 -5.34
C ALA A 2 17.08 2.35 -4.76
N ASN A 3 16.39 3.26 -5.45
CA ASN A 3 16.20 4.65 -5.05
C ASN A 3 14.90 4.83 -4.26
N ARG A 4 13.92 3.95 -4.47
CA ARG A 4 12.65 3.88 -3.73
C ARG A 4 12.56 2.59 -2.90
N ILE A 5 11.62 2.56 -1.97
CA ILE A 5 11.20 1.30 -1.31
C ILE A 5 10.27 0.55 -2.27
N ASN A 6 9.35 1.29 -2.88
CA ASN A 6 8.37 0.76 -3.81
C ASN A 6 8.91 0.81 -5.25
N ARG A 7 9.28 -0.35 -5.79
CA ARG A 7 9.79 -0.49 -7.17
C ARG A 7 8.81 0.05 -8.21
N ALA A 8 7.51 -0.18 -8.04
CA ALA A 8 6.52 0.30 -8.98
C ALA A 8 6.53 1.84 -9.07
N ILE A 9 6.69 2.52 -7.93
CA ILE A 9 6.85 3.99 -7.91
C ILE A 9 8.15 4.40 -8.61
N GLU A 10 9.27 3.70 -8.35
CA GLU A 10 10.56 4.01 -9.01
C GLU A 10 10.46 3.98 -10.54
N LEU A 11 9.79 2.97 -11.08
CA LEU A 11 9.60 2.80 -12.51
C LEU A 11 8.63 3.82 -13.09
N LEU A 12 7.52 4.08 -12.40
CA LEU A 12 6.55 5.11 -12.81
C LEU A 12 7.19 6.52 -12.80
N GLU A 13 8.06 6.83 -11.84
CA GLU A 13 8.84 8.08 -11.82
C GLU A 13 9.79 8.21 -13.01
N ALA A 14 10.27 7.08 -13.54
CA ALA A 14 11.10 7.02 -14.73
C ALA A 14 10.29 6.92 -16.04
N ASP A 15 8.97 7.15 -16.00
CA ASP A 15 8.05 7.04 -17.14
C ASP A 15 8.08 5.64 -17.80
N GLN A 16 8.22 4.59 -16.98
CA GLN A 16 8.21 3.21 -17.42
C GLN A 16 6.90 2.51 -17.06
N ALA A 17 6.48 1.59 -17.92
CA ALA A 17 5.38 0.68 -17.62
C ALA A 17 5.76 -0.25 -16.47
N ILE A 18 4.78 -0.61 -15.65
CA ILE A 18 4.91 -1.58 -14.57
C ILE A 18 4.03 -2.80 -14.85
N TYR A 19 4.47 -3.96 -14.39
CA TYR A 19 3.75 -5.23 -14.53
C TYR A 19 3.55 -5.86 -13.16
N TYR A 20 2.44 -6.58 -12.99
CA TYR A 20 2.13 -7.27 -11.74
C TYR A 20 1.83 -8.74 -11.96
N ASP A 21 2.01 -9.49 -10.88
CA ASP A 21 1.53 -10.85 -10.72
C ASP A 21 0.66 -10.93 -9.47
N GLY A 22 -0.11 -12.00 -9.32
CA GLY A 22 -0.98 -12.23 -8.17
C GLY A 22 -2.48 -12.20 -8.51
N PRO A 23 -3.27 -13.13 -7.97
CA PRO A 23 -4.68 -13.28 -8.30
C PRO A 23 -5.58 -12.27 -7.58
N HIS A 24 -6.75 -12.02 -8.16
CA HIS A 24 -7.86 -11.25 -7.58
C HIS A 24 -8.64 -12.02 -6.48
N THR A 25 -8.34 -13.30 -6.29
CA THR A 25 -8.89 -14.12 -5.20
C THR A 25 -7.94 -15.28 -4.89
N GLY A 26 -7.89 -15.70 -3.62
CA GLY A 26 -7.19 -16.93 -3.24
C GLY A 26 -5.66 -16.85 -3.28
N HIS A 27 -5.06 -15.66 -3.11
CA HIS A 27 -3.62 -15.55 -2.91
C HIS A 27 -3.17 -16.41 -1.71
N VAL A 28 -2.09 -17.16 -1.86
CA VAL A 28 -1.56 -18.02 -0.79
C VAL A 28 -0.75 -17.16 0.18
N LEU A 29 -1.35 -16.78 1.30
CA LEU A 29 -0.76 -15.86 2.29
C LEU A 29 -0.03 -16.62 3.41
N THR A 30 1.05 -17.31 3.06
CA THR A 30 1.93 -18.01 4.02
C THR A 30 3.35 -17.45 4.01
N TYR A 31 4.10 -17.71 5.07
CA TYR A 31 5.51 -17.33 5.15
C TYR A 31 6.33 -17.98 4.02
N GLU A 32 6.09 -19.26 3.76
CA GLU A 32 6.80 -20.02 2.72
C GLU A 32 6.52 -19.47 1.32
N GLN A 33 5.27 -19.09 1.03
CA GLN A 33 4.95 -18.44 -0.24
C GLN A 33 5.63 -17.08 -0.35
N GLY A 34 5.72 -16.32 0.75
CA GLY A 34 6.45 -15.06 0.77
C GLY A 34 7.94 -15.22 0.44
N LEU A 35 8.59 -16.30 0.91
CA LEU A 35 9.99 -16.58 0.55
C LEU A 35 10.16 -16.83 -0.95
N GLU A 36 9.23 -17.57 -1.57
CA GLU A 36 9.25 -17.84 -3.01
C GLU A 36 8.99 -16.56 -3.82
N ASP A 37 7.93 -15.84 -3.47
CA ASP A 37 7.46 -14.66 -4.18
C ASP A 37 8.41 -13.46 -4.04
N ALA A 38 9.32 -13.47 -3.04
CA ALA A 38 10.35 -12.43 -2.88
C ALA A 38 11.24 -12.27 -4.13
N HIS A 39 11.31 -13.31 -4.97
CA HIS A 39 12.06 -13.33 -6.21
C HIS A 39 11.17 -13.29 -7.46
N THR A 40 9.93 -12.84 -7.33
CA THR A 40 9.03 -12.62 -8.48
C THR A 40 9.67 -11.72 -9.54
N TRP A 41 9.28 -11.94 -10.80
CA TRP A 41 9.66 -11.11 -11.93
C TRP A 41 8.90 -9.76 -11.96
N ALA A 42 7.75 -9.71 -11.29
CA ALA A 42 6.82 -8.58 -11.31
C ALA A 42 7.35 -7.36 -10.56
N ASP A 43 6.86 -6.18 -10.94
CA ASP A 43 7.21 -4.90 -10.29
C ASP A 43 6.41 -4.68 -9.01
N TYR A 44 5.22 -5.28 -8.92
CA TYR A 44 4.46 -5.44 -7.69
C TYR A 44 3.63 -6.74 -7.69
N ILE A 45 3.21 -7.17 -6.50
CA ILE A 45 2.32 -8.30 -6.28
C ILE A 45 0.94 -7.77 -5.89
N ASN A 46 -0.09 -8.25 -6.57
CA ASN A 46 -1.48 -8.01 -6.22
C ASN A 46 -1.99 -9.08 -5.27
N VAL A 47 -2.68 -8.67 -4.20
CA VAL A 47 -3.38 -9.57 -3.30
C VAL A 47 -4.86 -9.22 -3.31
N GLY A 48 -5.65 -10.06 -3.99
CA GLY A 48 -7.08 -9.86 -4.10
C GLY A 48 -7.84 -10.22 -2.83
N MET A 49 -8.23 -9.22 -2.03
CA MET A 49 -9.11 -9.40 -0.88
C MET A 49 -10.54 -8.88 -1.12
N GLU A 50 -10.84 -8.30 -2.28
CA GLU A 50 -12.24 -7.99 -2.67
C GLU A 50 -13.08 -9.26 -2.77
N HIS A 51 -12.53 -10.28 -3.43
CA HIS A 51 -13.17 -11.58 -3.62
C HIS A 51 -12.45 -12.71 -2.88
N GLY A 52 -11.46 -12.38 -2.05
CA GLY A 52 -10.68 -13.31 -1.25
C GLY A 52 -11.00 -13.23 0.25
N ALA A 53 -10.31 -14.04 1.05
CA ALA A 53 -10.40 -13.94 2.50
C ALA A 53 -9.69 -12.66 2.99
N PHE A 54 -10.33 -11.91 3.87
CA PHE A 54 -9.72 -10.77 4.56
C PHE A 54 -8.81 -11.25 5.70
N ASP A 55 -7.74 -11.96 5.34
CA ASP A 55 -6.83 -12.64 6.28
C ASP A 55 -5.60 -11.79 6.62
N MET A 56 -5.70 -11.04 7.72
CA MET A 56 -4.59 -10.21 8.20
C MET A 56 -3.48 -11.02 8.88
N THR A 57 -3.77 -12.23 9.36
CA THR A 57 -2.76 -13.12 9.95
C THR A 57 -1.88 -13.69 8.86
N GLY A 58 -2.50 -14.27 7.82
CA GLY A 58 -1.80 -14.74 6.64
C GLY A 58 -1.01 -13.63 5.96
N LEU A 59 -1.61 -12.44 5.77
CA LEU A 59 -0.91 -11.31 5.16
C LEU A 59 0.33 -10.90 5.97
N ALA A 60 0.27 -10.91 7.31
CA ALA A 60 1.43 -10.60 8.13
C ALA A 60 2.56 -11.63 7.97
N GLU A 61 2.23 -12.93 7.94
CA GLU A 61 3.21 -14.00 7.72
C GLU A 61 3.80 -13.96 6.31
N TYR A 62 2.98 -13.69 5.30
CA TYR A 62 3.42 -13.52 3.92
C TYR A 62 4.40 -12.36 3.76
N MET A 63 4.07 -11.18 4.34
CA MET A 63 4.97 -10.03 4.32
C MET A 63 6.29 -10.32 5.06
N ARG A 64 6.25 -11.10 6.15
CA ARG A 64 7.47 -11.58 6.84
C ARG A 64 8.31 -12.48 5.93
N GLY A 65 7.68 -13.38 5.18
CA GLY A 65 8.35 -14.22 4.19
C GLY A 65 9.03 -13.39 3.10
N LEU A 66 8.33 -12.40 2.53
CA LEU A 66 8.90 -11.52 1.50
C LEU A 66 10.15 -10.77 2.00
N VAL A 67 10.14 -10.32 3.25
CA VAL A 67 11.28 -9.63 3.87
C VAL A 67 12.48 -10.57 4.04
N ASP A 68 12.24 -11.78 4.53
CA ASP A 68 13.30 -12.75 4.79
C ASP A 68 13.86 -13.38 3.50
N GLY A 69 13.04 -13.46 2.44
CA GLY A 69 13.45 -13.96 1.12
C GLY A 69 14.15 -12.91 0.26
N GLY A 70 13.99 -11.62 0.57
CA GLY A 70 14.65 -10.54 -0.14
C GLY A 70 16.17 -10.48 0.05
N PRO A 71 16.87 -9.56 -0.66
CA PRO A 71 16.31 -8.58 -1.58
C PRO A 71 15.88 -9.19 -2.92
N THR A 72 15.00 -8.48 -3.62
CA THR A 72 14.60 -8.77 -5.01
C THR A 72 15.81 -8.67 -5.97
N ALA A 73 15.67 -9.17 -7.19
CA ALA A 73 16.69 -9.03 -8.25
C ALA A 73 17.05 -7.56 -8.57
N SER A 74 16.12 -6.62 -8.33
CA SER A 74 16.35 -5.17 -8.46
C SER A 74 17.02 -4.51 -7.25
N GLY A 75 17.27 -5.26 -6.17
CA GLY A 75 17.86 -4.72 -4.94
C GLY A 75 16.87 -4.05 -3.99
N HIS A 76 15.55 -4.09 -4.26
CA HIS A 76 14.51 -3.71 -3.31
C HIS A 76 14.38 -4.76 -2.21
N ARG A 77 14.07 -4.36 -0.97
CA ARG A 77 13.96 -5.26 0.19
C ARG A 77 12.90 -6.35 -0.01
N THR A 78 11.74 -5.98 -0.54
CA THR A 78 10.67 -6.88 -0.96
C THR A 78 10.15 -6.42 -2.33
N PRO A 79 9.41 -7.25 -3.07
CA PRO A 79 8.47 -6.76 -4.06
C PRO A 79 7.48 -5.79 -3.41
N ALA A 80 6.97 -4.82 -4.17
CA ALA A 80 5.84 -4.02 -3.71
C ALA A 80 4.60 -4.92 -3.60
N VAL A 81 3.74 -4.69 -2.61
CA VAL A 81 2.49 -5.46 -2.41
C VAL A 81 1.34 -4.48 -2.37
N ILE A 82 0.35 -4.67 -3.25
CA ILE A 82 -0.86 -3.87 -3.34
C ILE A 82 -2.05 -4.79 -3.07
N VAL A 83 -2.92 -4.38 -2.17
CA VAL A 83 -4.08 -5.19 -1.75
C VAL A 83 -5.36 -4.59 -2.29
N GLU A 84 -6.18 -5.40 -2.95
CA GLU A 84 -7.54 -5.03 -3.36
C GLU A 84 -8.43 -5.07 -2.13
N ALA A 85 -8.85 -3.91 -1.65
CA ALA A 85 -9.66 -3.84 -0.43
C ALA A 85 -11.13 -4.24 -0.71
N PRO A 86 -11.79 -4.96 0.21
CA PRO A 86 -13.18 -5.42 0.01
C PRO A 86 -14.26 -4.34 0.15
N VAL A 87 -13.88 -3.07 0.37
CA VAL A 87 -14.83 -1.96 0.46
C VAL A 87 -15.21 -1.46 -0.93
N ASN A 88 -16.51 -1.27 -1.14
CA ASN A 88 -17.03 -0.67 -2.37
C ASN A 88 -16.75 0.84 -2.41
N GLY A 89 -16.13 1.31 -3.49
CA GLY A 89 -15.85 2.73 -3.77
C GLY A 89 -17.04 3.54 -4.31
N ILE A 90 -18.27 3.19 -3.92
CA ILE A 90 -19.50 3.75 -4.53
C ILE A 90 -19.82 5.19 -4.05
N ASP A 91 -19.49 5.54 -2.81
CA ASP A 91 -19.63 6.90 -2.29
C ASP A 91 -18.71 7.16 -1.07
N GLY A 92 -18.58 8.44 -0.70
CA GLY A 92 -17.71 8.85 0.41
C GLY A 92 -18.14 8.31 1.79
N ALA A 93 -19.43 8.13 2.06
CA ALA A 93 -19.86 7.63 3.36
C ALA A 93 -19.51 6.14 3.53
N ASN A 94 -19.75 5.34 2.49
CA ASN A 94 -19.39 3.93 2.42
C ASN A 94 -17.89 3.73 2.66
N VAL A 95 -17.04 4.46 1.94
CA VAL A 95 -15.59 4.38 2.12
C VAL A 95 -15.17 4.85 3.52
N ARG A 96 -15.67 5.99 3.99
CA ARG A 96 -15.31 6.54 5.32
C ARG A 96 -15.67 5.60 6.46
N PHE A 97 -16.85 4.99 6.44
CA PHE A 97 -17.29 4.08 7.52
C PHE A 97 -16.54 2.74 7.48
N ASN A 98 -16.04 2.34 6.31
CA ASN A 98 -15.26 1.11 6.13
C ASN A 98 -13.74 1.33 6.10
N ALA A 99 -13.27 2.55 6.37
CA ALA A 99 -11.85 2.91 6.38
C ALA A 99 -10.99 2.07 7.37
N TRP A 100 -11.62 1.36 8.30
CA TRP A 100 -10.95 0.39 9.16
C TRP A 100 -10.23 -0.71 8.37
N GLN A 101 -10.72 -1.08 7.19
CA GLN A 101 -10.11 -2.09 6.32
C GLN A 101 -8.73 -1.63 5.85
N PHE A 102 -8.62 -0.41 5.33
CA PHE A 102 -7.34 0.17 4.91
C PHE A 102 -6.33 0.25 6.06
N ARG A 103 -6.79 0.62 7.26
CA ARG A 103 -5.92 0.65 8.45
C ARG A 103 -5.38 -0.74 8.80
N GLN A 104 -6.21 -1.79 8.69
CA GLN A 104 -5.79 -3.16 8.96
C GLN A 104 -4.79 -3.66 7.91
N ILE A 105 -5.05 -3.41 6.63
CA ILE A 105 -4.20 -3.77 5.51
C ILE A 105 -2.83 -3.07 5.61
N LEU A 106 -2.81 -1.73 5.66
CA LEU A 106 -1.57 -0.95 5.75
C LEU A 106 -0.79 -1.26 7.04
N GLY A 107 -1.48 -1.71 8.09
CA GLY A 107 -0.86 -2.15 9.33
C GLY A 107 0.00 -3.41 9.21
N ARG A 108 -0.05 -4.12 8.08
CA ARG A 108 0.85 -5.24 7.76
C ARG A 108 2.08 -4.84 6.94
N GLY A 109 2.25 -3.54 6.66
CA GLY A 109 3.41 -3.03 5.93
C GLY A 109 3.33 -3.22 4.42
N VAL A 110 2.14 -3.43 3.85
CA VAL A 110 1.96 -3.43 2.38
C VAL A 110 2.28 -2.06 1.79
N HIS A 111 2.54 -2.02 0.49
CA HIS A 111 3.03 -0.85 -0.24
C HIS A 111 1.93 -0.09 -0.98
N GLY A 112 0.70 -0.59 -0.95
CA GLY A 112 -0.42 0.04 -1.62
C GLY A 112 -1.76 -0.62 -1.32
N ILE A 113 -2.82 0.07 -1.72
CA ILE A 113 -4.19 -0.44 -1.73
C ILE A 113 -4.83 -0.09 -3.07
N LEU A 114 -5.62 -1.01 -3.60
CA LEU A 114 -6.52 -0.78 -4.72
C LEU A 114 -7.96 -0.68 -4.20
N LEU A 115 -8.61 0.46 -4.44
CA LEU A 115 -10.02 0.68 -4.16
C LEU A 115 -10.85 0.13 -5.32
N CYS A 116 -11.69 -0.87 -5.04
CA CYS A 116 -12.54 -1.46 -6.06
C CYS A 116 -13.83 -0.63 -6.24
N GLN A 117 -14.39 -0.64 -7.45
CA GLN A 117 -15.60 0.10 -7.79
C GLN A 117 -15.54 1.60 -7.42
N ALA A 118 -14.45 2.28 -7.77
CA ALA A 118 -14.29 3.72 -7.53
C ALA A 118 -15.21 4.56 -8.45
N GLU A 119 -16.49 4.60 -8.13
CA GLU A 119 -17.53 5.22 -8.97
C GLU A 119 -17.72 6.72 -8.70
N ASN A 120 -17.15 7.22 -7.59
CA ASN A 120 -17.42 8.56 -7.10
C ASN A 120 -16.16 9.29 -6.60
N ALA A 121 -16.01 10.57 -6.95
CA ALA A 121 -14.87 11.39 -6.52
C ALA A 121 -14.78 11.57 -4.99
N ASP A 122 -15.91 11.65 -4.28
CA ASP A 122 -15.92 11.66 -2.82
C ASP A 122 -15.50 10.31 -2.22
N ALA A 123 -15.81 9.19 -2.87
CA ALA A 123 -15.30 7.87 -2.45
C ALA A 123 -13.77 7.84 -2.54
N VAL A 124 -13.21 8.27 -3.68
CA VAL A 124 -11.76 8.37 -3.89
C VAL A 124 -11.13 9.34 -2.87
N ARG A 125 -11.78 10.48 -2.61
CA ARG A 125 -11.31 11.45 -1.61
C ARG A 125 -11.19 10.83 -0.21
N GLU A 126 -12.24 10.13 0.23
CA GLU A 126 -12.26 9.49 1.56
C GLU A 126 -11.28 8.31 1.63
N PHE A 127 -11.07 7.59 0.52
CA PHE A 127 -10.07 6.52 0.41
C PHE A 127 -8.64 7.07 0.57
N VAL A 128 -8.31 8.11 -0.18
CA VAL A 128 -7.01 8.78 -0.06
C VAL A 128 -6.83 9.31 1.36
N ALA A 129 -7.83 9.99 1.93
CA ALA A 129 -7.76 10.48 3.30
C ALA A 129 -7.51 9.35 4.30
N ALA A 130 -8.18 8.20 4.16
CA ALA A 130 -8.02 7.05 5.05
C ALA A 130 -6.66 6.36 4.99
N CYS A 131 -5.93 6.51 3.88
CA CYS A 131 -4.57 5.99 3.73
C CYS A 131 -3.49 6.94 4.28
N ARG A 132 -3.81 8.22 4.49
CA ARG A 132 -2.89 9.27 4.95
C ARG A 132 -2.93 9.46 6.45
N PHE A 133 -1.78 9.68 7.08
CA PHE A 133 -1.72 10.09 8.48
C PHE A 133 -2.11 11.56 8.65
N PRO A 134 -2.74 11.96 9.78
CA PRO A 134 -3.11 13.35 10.03
C PRO A 134 -1.94 14.35 10.04
N HIS A 135 -0.72 13.89 10.29
CA HIS A 135 0.47 14.75 10.33
C HIS A 135 1.08 15.01 8.95
N ASN A 136 0.76 14.18 7.96
CA ASN A 136 1.17 14.39 6.56
C ASN A 136 0.31 15.53 6.01
N LYS A 137 0.67 16.74 6.42
CA LYS A 137 -0.03 17.96 6.04
C LYS A 137 0.18 18.22 4.56
N PRO A 138 -0.80 18.84 3.90
CA PRO A 138 -0.59 19.32 2.57
C PRO A 138 0.61 20.26 2.45
N GLY A 139 1.63 19.87 1.69
CA GLY A 139 2.69 20.71 1.17
C GLY A 139 2.21 21.76 0.15
N PRO A 140 3.04 22.78 -0.14
CA PRO A 140 2.65 23.94 -0.96
C PRO A 140 2.58 23.69 -2.48
N HIS A 141 3.03 22.53 -2.99
CA HIS A 141 3.07 22.19 -4.42
C HIS A 141 1.92 21.27 -4.87
N GLU A 142 0.88 21.18 -4.07
CA GLU A 142 0.02 20.01 -4.08
C GLU A 142 -1.23 20.15 -4.94
N LEU A 143 -1.26 19.39 -6.03
CA LEU A 143 -2.43 19.12 -6.88
C LEU A 143 -3.66 18.78 -6.03
N GLY A 144 -4.52 19.77 -5.79
CA GLY A 144 -5.87 19.56 -5.25
C GLY A 144 -5.98 19.11 -3.79
N ILE A 145 -4.90 19.07 -2.99
CA ILE A 145 -4.96 18.53 -1.61
C ILE A 145 -5.76 19.42 -0.64
N GLY A 146 -5.90 20.71 -0.95
CA GLY A 146 -6.88 21.57 -0.29
C GLY A 146 -8.33 21.04 -0.37
N LYS A 147 -8.62 20.17 -1.36
CA LYS A 147 -9.90 19.45 -1.51
C LYS A 147 -9.91 18.08 -0.83
N LEU A 148 -8.75 17.48 -0.54
CA LEU A 148 -8.67 16.14 0.07
C LEU A 148 -8.87 16.16 1.60
N GLY A 149 -8.58 17.29 2.24
CA GLY A 149 -8.69 17.42 3.70
C GLY A 149 -7.53 16.76 4.44
N ILE A 150 -7.72 16.56 5.75
CA ILE A 150 -6.71 15.95 6.64
C ILE A 150 -6.81 14.42 6.53
N GLY A 151 -5.66 13.74 6.51
CA GLY A 151 -5.62 12.28 6.58
C GLY A 151 -6.25 11.73 7.86
N THR A 152 -6.89 10.56 7.78
CA THR A 152 -7.65 9.96 8.88
C THR A 152 -7.08 8.61 9.34
N ARG A 153 -5.93 8.19 8.82
CA ARG A 153 -5.24 6.96 9.23
C ARG A 153 -4.81 7.05 10.70
N GLY A 154 -5.29 6.11 11.51
CA GLY A 154 -4.88 5.96 12.90
C GLY A 154 -3.44 5.45 13.01
N ARG A 155 -2.76 5.82 14.10
CA ARG A 155 -1.43 5.30 14.47
C ARG A 155 -1.55 4.01 15.27
N GLY A 156 -0.45 3.28 15.40
CA GLY A 156 -0.29 2.13 16.30
C GLY A 156 0.28 0.89 15.63
N SER A 157 0.26 0.81 14.29
CA SER A 157 0.81 -0.31 13.54
C SER A 157 2.29 -0.13 13.17
N GLU A 158 2.88 1.03 13.46
CA GLU A 158 4.25 1.36 13.05
C GLU A 158 5.29 0.38 13.59
N PRO A 159 5.21 -0.13 14.85
CA PRO A 159 6.17 -1.11 15.36
C PRO A 159 6.24 -2.41 14.54
N THR A 160 5.17 -2.78 13.82
CA THR A 160 5.14 -3.98 12.97
C THR A 160 5.28 -3.65 11.48
N ALA A 161 4.77 -2.51 11.01
CA ALA A 161 4.79 -2.15 9.59
C ALA A 161 6.11 -1.51 9.15
N ALA A 162 6.75 -0.67 10.00
CA ALA A 162 8.00 0.00 9.65
C ALA A 162 9.18 -0.98 9.38
N PRO A 163 9.34 -2.08 10.16
CA PRO A 163 10.38 -3.07 9.90
C PRO A 163 10.24 -3.78 8.55
N VAL A 164 9.03 -3.93 8.02
CA VAL A 164 8.80 -4.49 6.66
C VAL A 164 9.50 -3.64 5.62
N TRP A 165 9.45 -2.32 5.78
CA TRP A 165 10.09 -1.34 4.89
C TRP A 165 11.56 -1.10 5.21
N GLY A 166 12.09 -1.72 6.28
CA GLY A 166 13.44 -1.47 6.76
C GLY A 166 13.65 -0.07 7.32
N LEU A 167 12.59 0.57 7.81
CA LEU A 167 12.61 1.93 8.35
C LEU A 167 12.40 1.94 9.87
N ASP A 168 12.86 3.01 10.51
CA ASP A 168 12.37 3.35 11.85
C ASP A 168 10.94 3.93 11.81
N THR A 169 10.29 4.01 12.97
CA THR A 169 8.91 4.51 13.11
C THR A 169 8.73 5.91 12.54
N VAL A 170 9.68 6.82 12.75
CA VAL A 170 9.56 8.23 12.31
C VAL A 170 9.71 8.31 10.79
N GLN A 171 10.69 7.61 10.24
CA GLN A 171 10.89 7.49 8.80
C GLN A 171 9.67 6.87 8.11
N TYR A 172 9.12 5.80 8.68
CA TYR A 172 7.91 5.16 8.16
C TYR A 172 6.72 6.11 8.14
N LEU A 173 6.46 6.84 9.23
CA LEU A 173 5.36 7.80 9.28
C LEU A 173 5.47 8.89 8.21
N ASN A 174 6.69 9.34 7.91
CA ASN A 174 6.94 10.38 6.91
C ASN A 174 6.85 9.86 5.45
N ARG A 175 7.23 8.59 5.22
CA ARG A 175 7.25 8.00 3.87
C ARG A 175 6.00 7.19 3.52
N CYS A 176 5.26 6.71 4.51
CA CYS A 176 4.03 5.95 4.31
C CYS A 176 2.85 6.89 4.02
N ASP A 177 2.96 7.59 2.88
CA ASP A 177 1.98 8.51 2.32
C ASP A 177 1.85 8.24 0.81
N PRO A 178 0.70 8.54 0.17
CA PRO A 178 0.50 8.31 -1.26
C PRO A 178 1.44 9.13 -2.13
N TRP A 179 2.12 8.48 -3.07
CA TRP A 179 2.79 9.13 -4.18
C TRP A 179 1.80 9.30 -5.36
N PRO A 180 1.88 10.37 -6.18
CA PRO A 180 2.81 11.51 -6.10
C PRO A 180 2.30 12.66 -5.20
N LEU A 181 1.24 12.44 -4.42
CA LEU A 181 0.70 13.46 -3.50
C LEU A 181 1.75 13.94 -2.50
N ASN A 182 2.53 13.01 -1.96
CA ASN A 182 3.78 13.27 -1.27
C ASN A 182 4.95 12.84 -2.18
N PRO A 183 5.86 13.75 -2.57
CA PRO A 183 7.00 13.42 -3.44
C PRO A 183 7.95 12.37 -2.87
N VAL A 184 8.03 12.23 -1.54
CA VAL A 184 8.83 11.19 -0.87
C VAL A 184 7.97 10.03 -0.35
N GLY A 185 6.68 10.02 -0.70
CA GLY A 185 5.74 8.96 -0.40
C GLY A 185 6.09 7.65 -1.10
N GLU A 186 5.75 6.54 -0.47
CA GLU A 186 6.02 5.18 -0.94
C GLU A 186 4.75 4.33 -1.04
N LEU A 187 3.57 4.91 -0.78
CA LEU A 187 2.30 4.23 -1.01
C LEU A 187 1.81 4.47 -2.45
N LEU A 188 1.47 3.39 -3.15
CA LEU A 188 0.78 3.43 -4.44
C LEU A 188 -0.71 3.11 -4.23
N LEU A 189 -1.60 4.03 -4.60
CA LEU A 189 -3.04 3.83 -4.48
C LEU A 189 -3.65 3.62 -5.88
N GLY A 190 -4.44 2.55 -6.04
CA GLY A 190 -5.21 2.25 -7.26
C GLY A 190 -6.70 2.51 -7.06
N VAL A 191 -7.41 2.81 -8.15
CA VAL A 191 -8.87 3.04 -8.23
C VAL A 191 -9.45 2.38 -9.47
#